data_AF-A0A485CVE3-F1
#
_entry.id   AF-A0A485CVE3-F1
#
_cell.length_a   1.000
_cell.length_b   1.000
_cell.length_c   1.000
_cell.angle_alpha   90.00
_cell.angle_beta   90.00
_cell.angle_gamma   90.00
#
_symmetry.space_group_name_H-M   'P 1'
#
loop_
_entity.id
_entity.type
_entity.pdbx_description
1 polymer ?
#
loop_
_entity_poly.entity_id
_entity_poly.type
_entity_poly.pdbx_seq_one_letter_code
_entity_poly.pdbx_strand_id
1 'polypeptide(L)'
;MGREYGIKINIVQLNDYIESINQYTAGQFDGCTMTNMDALTIPAAGGVDTTALITGSYSDGNDGVVLKGSAKTLADLKGMSVYLPELSVSHYLLVRGLEKAGLQEKDVKVVNTSDADIVSAFGTKQRPRRRSMEPQLSAIKKTPQTSEVFSSAQVPGELIDMMVVNTQTLKDNPALGKALTGAWFEMMAKMQAGDRPGAERHGGRFRHRPCGLPGAAENDPPVLDRRRDADVHLQPGAGKNHAARGAVFV
;
A
#
# COMPACT_ATOMS: atom_id res chain seq x y z
N MET A 1 -17.17 -13.81 9.24
CA MET A 1 -17.35 -12.43 9.70
C MET A 1 -18.64 -11.78 9.17
N GLY A 2 -18.93 -11.70 7.86
CA GLY A 2 -20.19 -11.05 7.39
C GLY A 2 -21.52 -11.60 7.98
N ARG A 3 -21.61 -12.91 8.25
CA ARG A 3 -22.82 -13.52 8.85
C ARG A 3 -23.12 -13.07 10.28
N GLU A 4 -22.14 -12.60 11.06
CA GLU A 4 -22.37 -12.12 12.44
C GLU A 4 -23.07 -10.75 12.46
N TYR A 5 -23.01 -9.99 11.36
CA TYR A 5 -23.65 -8.67 11.24
C TYR A 5 -24.86 -8.66 10.30
N GLY A 6 -25.29 -9.84 9.80
CA GLY A 6 -26.43 -9.94 8.89
C GLY A 6 -26.20 -9.34 7.50
N ILE A 7 -24.93 -9.08 7.10
CA ILE A 7 -24.56 -8.48 5.81
C ILE A 7 -23.66 -9.43 5.04
N LYS A 8 -23.95 -9.63 3.76
CA LYS A 8 -23.08 -10.38 2.86
C LYS A 8 -22.04 -9.41 2.28
N ILE A 9 -20.80 -9.55 2.76
CA ILE A 9 -19.67 -8.78 2.22
C ILE A 9 -18.96 -9.60 1.13
N ASN A 10 -18.79 -9.06 -0.08
CA ASN A 10 -17.94 -9.67 -1.12
C ASN A 10 -16.64 -8.89 -1.24
N ILE A 11 -15.51 -9.56 -1.03
CA ILE A 11 -14.20 -8.95 -1.18
C ILE A 11 -13.67 -9.26 -2.57
N VAL A 12 -13.40 -8.21 -3.35
CA VAL A 12 -12.75 -8.34 -4.66
C VAL A 12 -11.32 -7.84 -4.52
N GLN A 13 -10.39 -8.63 -5.03
CA GLN A 13 -8.98 -8.30 -5.01
C GLN A 13 -8.53 -7.99 -6.43
N LEU A 14 -8.12 -6.75 -6.65
CA LEU A 14 -7.57 -6.30 -7.93
C LEU A 14 -6.04 -6.28 -7.86
N ASN A 15 -5.39 -6.55 -9.00
CA ASN A 15 -3.94 -6.57 -9.09
C ASN A 15 -3.35 -5.17 -9.31
N ASP A 16 -4.15 -4.25 -9.85
CA ASP A 16 -3.77 -2.87 -10.06
C ASP A 16 -4.47 -2.00 -9.00
N TYR A 17 -3.67 -1.27 -8.24
CA TYR A 17 -4.14 -0.45 -7.13
C TYR A 17 -5.03 0.70 -7.62
N ILE A 18 -4.57 1.44 -8.63
CA ILE A 18 -5.29 2.60 -9.17
C ILE A 18 -6.59 2.16 -9.83
N GLU A 19 -6.59 1.00 -10.51
CA GLU A 19 -7.81 0.45 -11.09
C GLU A 19 -8.88 0.18 -10.01
N SER A 20 -8.47 -0.27 -8.82
CA SER A 20 -9.43 -0.49 -7.73
C SER A 20 -10.11 0.79 -7.26
N ILE A 21 -9.39 1.91 -7.29
CA ILE A 21 -9.91 3.24 -6.93
C ILE A 21 -10.80 3.77 -8.04
N ASN A 22 -10.41 3.58 -9.31
CA ASN A 22 -11.20 3.98 -10.47
C ASN A 22 -12.55 3.25 -10.51
N GLN A 23 -12.56 1.94 -10.27
CA GLN A 23 -13.79 1.14 -10.21
C GLN A 23 -14.70 1.56 -9.05
N TYR A 24 -14.13 1.85 -7.87
CA TYR A 24 -14.86 2.46 -6.76
C TYR A 24 -15.46 3.82 -7.15
N THR A 25 -14.67 4.67 -7.81
CA THR A 25 -15.09 6.01 -8.25
C THR A 25 -16.19 5.93 -9.31
N ALA A 26 -16.18 4.88 -10.14
CA ALA A 26 -17.23 4.56 -11.10
C ALA A 26 -18.48 3.88 -10.49
N GLY A 27 -18.53 3.75 -9.16
CA GLY A 27 -19.66 3.16 -8.44
C GLY A 27 -19.76 1.64 -8.54
N GLN A 28 -18.69 0.95 -8.94
CA GLN A 28 -18.67 -0.52 -9.02
C GLN A 28 -18.39 -1.18 -7.67
N PHE A 29 -17.88 -0.42 -6.69
CA PHE A 29 -17.64 -0.87 -5.33
C PHE A 29 -18.20 0.14 -4.33
N ASP A 30 -18.74 -0.37 -3.21
CA ASP A 30 -19.29 0.44 -2.13
C ASP A 30 -18.20 1.02 -1.22
N GLY A 31 -17.06 0.35 -1.13
CA GLY A 31 -15.89 0.83 -0.41
C GLY A 31 -14.59 0.25 -0.94
N CYS A 32 -13.48 0.93 -0.67
CA CYS A 32 -12.18 0.61 -1.22
C CYS A 32 -11.06 0.94 -0.22
N THR A 33 -9.99 0.14 -0.24
CA THR A 33 -8.77 0.48 0.50
C THR A 33 -7.88 1.35 -0.36
N MET A 34 -7.55 2.54 0.13
CA MET A 34 -6.69 3.50 -0.58
C MET A 34 -5.99 4.42 0.41
N THR A 35 -4.95 5.11 -0.05
CA THR A 35 -4.29 6.12 0.76
C THR A 35 -5.13 7.40 0.86
N ASN A 36 -4.90 8.18 1.91
CA ASN A 36 -5.46 9.51 2.10
C ASN A 36 -5.29 10.44 0.89
N MET A 37 -4.11 10.43 0.25
CA MET A 37 -3.86 11.28 -0.91
C MET A 37 -4.68 10.81 -2.12
N ASP A 38 -4.76 9.50 -2.36
CA ASP A 38 -5.50 8.96 -3.51
C ASP A 38 -7.01 9.18 -3.37
N ALA A 39 -7.55 9.13 -2.15
CA ALA A 39 -8.94 9.48 -1.86
C ALA A 39 -9.27 10.94 -2.26
N LEU A 40 -8.30 11.85 -2.13
CA LEU A 40 -8.45 13.26 -2.53
C LEU A 40 -8.29 13.45 -4.04
N THR A 41 -7.29 12.81 -4.65
CA THR A 41 -6.92 13.07 -6.05
C THR A 41 -7.77 12.30 -7.06
N ILE A 42 -8.43 11.21 -6.66
CA ILE A 42 -9.20 10.36 -7.57
C ILE A 42 -10.71 10.41 -7.24
N PRO A 43 -11.27 9.83 -6.15
CA PRO A 43 -12.70 9.91 -5.87
C PRO A 43 -13.20 11.33 -5.66
N ALA A 44 -12.56 12.12 -4.77
CA ALA A 44 -13.05 13.46 -4.44
C ALA A 44 -12.94 14.41 -5.65
N ALA A 45 -11.82 14.36 -6.38
CA ALA A 45 -11.66 15.09 -7.63
C ALA A 45 -12.67 14.67 -8.71
N GLY A 46 -13.06 13.38 -8.72
CA GLY A 46 -14.12 12.82 -9.56
C GLY A 46 -15.55 13.15 -9.09
N GLY A 47 -15.71 13.89 -7.99
CA GLY A 47 -17.02 14.27 -7.44
C GLY A 47 -17.68 13.21 -6.56
N VAL A 48 -16.95 12.17 -6.16
CA VAL A 48 -17.46 11.08 -5.30
C VAL A 48 -17.17 11.40 -3.84
N ASP A 49 -18.22 11.78 -3.11
CA ASP A 49 -18.14 11.97 -1.65
C ASP A 49 -17.85 10.63 -0.96
N THR A 50 -16.78 10.62 -0.18
CA THR A 50 -16.15 9.41 0.37
C THR A 50 -15.83 9.61 1.84
N THR A 51 -16.28 8.69 2.68
CA THR A 51 -16.02 8.69 4.13
C THR A 51 -14.85 7.77 4.45
N ALA A 52 -13.81 8.30 5.09
CA ALA A 52 -12.74 7.50 5.69
C ALA A 52 -13.27 6.78 6.93
N LEU A 53 -13.63 5.50 6.77
CA LEU A 53 -14.27 4.70 7.80
C LEU A 53 -13.25 4.15 8.81
N ILE A 54 -12.09 3.74 8.32
CA ILE A 54 -10.97 3.23 9.15
C ILE A 54 -9.69 3.88 8.66
N THR A 55 -8.96 4.54 9.55
CA THR A 55 -7.54 4.87 9.34
C THR A 55 -6.71 3.70 9.85
N GLY A 56 -6.36 2.79 8.95
CA GLY A 56 -5.81 1.49 9.32
C GLY A 56 -4.37 1.57 9.79
N SER A 57 -3.54 2.25 9.00
CA SER A 57 -2.12 2.39 9.26
C SER A 57 -1.50 3.56 8.50
N TYR A 58 -0.26 3.88 8.81
CA TYR A 58 0.59 4.69 7.95
C TYR A 58 1.81 3.91 7.46
N SER A 59 2.31 4.32 6.29
CA SER A 59 3.49 3.75 5.65
C SER A 59 4.78 4.20 6.36
N ASP A 60 5.62 3.24 6.72
CA ASP A 60 6.87 3.47 7.47
C ASP A 60 8.06 2.75 6.80
N GLY A 61 8.42 3.22 5.62
CA GLY A 61 9.41 2.59 4.74
C GLY A 61 8.84 1.50 3.83
N ASN A 62 7.51 1.44 3.73
CA ASN A 62 6.75 0.60 2.79
C ASN A 62 6.47 1.29 1.46
N ASP A 63 6.89 2.54 1.31
CA ASP A 63 6.95 3.21 0.03
C ASP A 63 8.31 3.86 -0.10
N GLY A 64 8.89 3.85 -1.30
CA GLY A 64 10.23 4.39 -1.50
C GLY A 64 10.59 4.69 -2.94
N VAL A 65 11.54 5.61 -3.07
CA VAL A 65 12.15 6.05 -4.32
C VAL A 65 13.40 5.22 -4.55
N VAL A 66 13.41 4.38 -5.59
CA VAL A 66 14.60 3.59 -5.95
C VAL A 66 15.21 4.04 -7.26
N LEU A 67 16.54 4.15 -7.24
CA LEU A 67 17.37 4.40 -8.41
C LEU A 67 18.17 3.16 -8.79
N LYS A 68 18.32 2.93 -10.09
CA LYS A 68 19.37 2.04 -10.60
C LYS A 68 20.76 2.66 -10.40
N GLY A 69 21.72 1.81 -10.10
CA GLY A 69 23.08 2.14 -9.70
C GLY A 69 23.27 2.09 -8.18
N SER A 70 24.53 1.86 -7.78
CA SER A 70 24.97 1.97 -6.38
C SER A 70 25.30 3.42 -6.02
N ALA A 71 25.23 3.76 -4.73
CA ALA A 71 25.59 5.06 -4.17
C ALA A 71 24.85 6.25 -4.81
N LYS A 72 23.56 6.08 -5.10
CA LYS A 72 22.71 7.18 -5.59
C LYS A 72 22.11 7.99 -4.45
N THR A 73 21.71 9.21 -4.78
CA THR A 73 21.11 10.19 -3.89
C THR A 73 19.86 10.81 -4.53
N LEU A 74 19.08 11.54 -3.75
CA LEU A 74 17.95 12.30 -4.28
C LEU A 74 18.37 13.39 -5.29
N ALA A 75 19.57 13.95 -5.19
CA ALA A 75 20.06 14.95 -6.15
C ALA A 75 20.24 14.36 -7.56
N ASP A 76 20.53 13.06 -7.64
CA ASP A 76 20.56 12.31 -8.91
C ASP A 76 19.16 12.24 -9.55
N LEU A 77 18.10 12.72 -8.88
CA LEU A 77 16.77 12.74 -9.47
C LEU A 77 16.71 13.62 -10.73
N LYS A 78 17.46 14.72 -10.76
CA LYS A 78 17.39 15.76 -11.79
C LYS A 78 17.61 15.23 -13.22
N GLY A 79 16.73 15.62 -14.14
CA GLY A 79 16.81 15.35 -15.58
C GLY A 79 16.55 13.90 -15.97
N MET A 80 16.05 13.05 -15.07
CA MET A 80 15.74 11.66 -15.39
C MET A 80 14.23 11.41 -15.47
N SER A 81 13.89 10.28 -16.08
CA SER A 81 12.53 9.77 -16.09
C SER A 81 12.21 8.99 -14.81
N VAL A 82 11.05 9.26 -14.21
CA VAL A 82 10.52 8.55 -13.05
C VAL A 82 9.25 7.82 -13.47
N TYR A 83 9.17 6.52 -13.22
CA TYR A 83 8.03 5.70 -13.59
C TYR A 83 7.21 5.43 -12.34
N LEU A 84 5.96 5.87 -12.35
CA LEU A 84 5.00 5.72 -11.26
C LEU A 84 3.59 5.94 -11.82
N PRO A 85 2.53 5.51 -11.11
CA PRO A 85 1.18 5.90 -11.46
C PRO A 85 1.00 7.39 -11.14
N GLU A 86 0.69 8.20 -12.14
CA GLU A 86 0.50 9.64 -11.92
C GLU A 86 -0.68 9.91 -10.97
N LEU A 87 -0.58 11.04 -10.25
CA LEU A 87 -1.58 11.50 -9.28
C LEU A 87 -1.84 10.53 -8.10
N SER A 88 -0.93 9.58 -7.90
CA SER A 88 -1.02 8.59 -6.81
C SER A 88 -0.20 8.95 -5.57
N VAL A 89 -0.32 8.14 -4.52
CA VAL A 89 0.60 8.13 -3.36
C VAL A 89 2.08 8.07 -3.77
N SER A 90 2.40 7.31 -4.81
CA SER A 90 3.75 7.21 -5.35
C SER A 90 4.23 8.54 -5.93
N HIS A 91 3.31 9.29 -6.57
CA HIS A 91 3.62 10.62 -7.08
C HIS A 91 3.84 11.61 -5.93
N TYR A 92 2.98 11.56 -4.92
CA TYR A 92 3.14 12.37 -3.71
C TYR A 92 4.52 12.14 -3.06
N LEU A 93 4.89 10.87 -2.82
CA LEU A 93 6.17 10.54 -2.20
C LEU A 93 7.37 11.02 -3.04
N LEU A 94 7.29 10.95 -4.37
CA LEU A 94 8.31 11.51 -5.25
C LEU A 94 8.48 13.01 -5.00
N VAL A 95 7.39 13.78 -4.98
CA VAL A 95 7.44 15.24 -4.79
C VAL A 95 8.05 15.57 -3.42
N ARG A 96 7.67 14.86 -2.36
CA ARG A 96 8.28 15.02 -1.02
C ARG A 96 9.79 14.74 -1.03
N GLY A 97 10.22 13.74 -1.78
CA GLY A 97 11.64 13.44 -1.98
C GLY A 97 12.38 14.54 -2.77
N LEU A 98 11.75 15.08 -3.81
CA LEU A 98 12.32 16.19 -4.61
C LEU A 98 12.50 17.45 -3.76
N GLU A 99 11.49 17.81 -2.96
CA GLU A 99 11.55 18.97 -2.05
C GLU A 99 12.72 18.87 -1.07
N LYS A 100 12.96 17.69 -0.47
CA LYS A 100 14.11 17.46 0.42
C LYS A 100 15.46 17.63 -0.26
N ALA A 101 15.53 17.48 -1.58
CA ALA A 101 16.74 17.71 -2.37
C ALA A 101 16.80 19.11 -3.01
N GLY A 102 15.86 20.00 -2.69
CA GLY A 102 15.76 21.33 -3.32
C GLY A 102 15.42 21.26 -4.82
N LEU A 103 14.79 20.17 -5.26
CA LEU A 103 14.32 19.97 -6.62
C LEU A 103 12.82 20.23 -6.71
N GLN A 104 12.33 20.48 -7.93
CA GLN A 104 10.92 20.63 -8.25
C GLN A 104 10.47 19.52 -9.21
N GLU A 105 9.17 19.27 -9.31
CA GLU A 105 8.62 18.26 -10.21
C GLU A 105 9.08 18.44 -11.66
N LYS A 106 9.14 19.69 -12.14
CA LYS A 106 9.68 20.05 -13.47
C LYS A 106 11.14 19.63 -13.71
N ASP A 107 11.90 19.35 -12.65
CA ASP A 107 13.29 18.93 -12.75
C ASP A 107 13.39 17.42 -13.03
N VAL A 108 12.28 16.70 -13.08
CA VAL A 108 12.20 15.29 -13.51
C VAL A 108 11.16 15.13 -14.62
N LYS A 109 11.21 14.00 -15.32
CA LYS A 109 10.16 13.61 -16.26
C LYS A 109 9.35 12.46 -15.67
N VAL A 110 8.15 12.74 -15.18
CA VAL A 110 7.23 11.68 -14.77
C VAL A 110 6.73 10.93 -16.01
N VAL A 111 6.65 9.62 -15.91
CA VAL A 111 6.15 8.71 -16.94
C VAL A 111 5.07 7.85 -16.28
N ASN A 112 3.80 8.21 -16.55
CA ASN A 112 2.66 7.44 -16.05
C ASN A 112 2.80 5.96 -16.41
N THR A 113 2.87 5.11 -15.38
CA THR A 113 3.09 3.67 -15.51
C THR A 113 2.25 2.96 -14.45
N SER A 114 1.49 1.94 -14.86
CA SER A 114 0.67 1.13 -13.96
C SER A 114 1.53 0.32 -12.98
N ASP A 115 0.98 -0.05 -11.83
CA ASP A 115 1.68 -0.90 -10.86
C ASP A 115 1.99 -2.28 -11.44
N ALA A 116 1.09 -2.81 -12.27
CA ALA A 116 1.30 -4.08 -12.96
C ALA A 116 2.53 -4.06 -13.88
N ASP A 117 2.84 -2.90 -14.47
CA ASP A 117 3.92 -2.75 -15.44
C ASP A 117 5.25 -2.28 -14.82
N ILE A 118 5.23 -1.74 -13.60
CA ILE A 118 6.40 -1.09 -12.98
C ILE A 118 7.58 -2.06 -12.77
N VAL A 119 7.36 -3.28 -12.27
CA VAL A 119 8.45 -4.26 -12.07
C VAL A 119 9.05 -4.72 -13.39
N SER A 120 8.21 -5.00 -14.40
CA SER A 120 8.70 -5.44 -15.71
C SER A 120 9.47 -4.31 -16.40
N ALA A 121 8.96 -3.07 -16.31
CA ALA A 121 9.61 -1.86 -16.78
C ALA A 121 10.99 -1.71 -16.11
N PHE A 122 11.08 -1.89 -14.79
CA PHE A 122 12.33 -1.80 -14.04
C PHE A 122 13.36 -2.83 -14.50
N GLY A 123 12.98 -4.05 -14.88
CA GLY A 123 13.91 -5.10 -15.33
C GLY A 123 14.63 -4.83 -16.66
N THR A 124 14.11 -3.95 -17.52
CA THR A 124 14.68 -3.74 -18.87
C THR A 124 16.03 -2.99 -18.86
N LYS A 125 17.02 -3.52 -19.59
CA LYS A 125 18.39 -2.94 -19.73
C LYS A 125 18.43 -1.64 -20.55
N GLN A 126 17.49 -1.46 -21.48
CA GLN A 126 17.52 -0.38 -22.48
C GLN A 126 17.26 1.04 -21.94
N ARG A 127 16.96 1.22 -20.65
CA ARG A 127 16.75 2.56 -20.08
C ARG A 127 17.51 2.67 -18.75
N PRO A 128 18.76 3.18 -18.75
CA PRO A 128 19.60 3.29 -17.55
C PRO A 128 19.08 4.31 -16.51
N ARG A 129 17.97 5.01 -16.79
CA ARG A 129 17.35 6.05 -15.96
C ARG A 129 15.94 5.64 -15.49
N ARG A 130 15.79 4.44 -14.92
CA ARG A 130 14.48 3.95 -14.42
C ARG A 130 14.43 3.99 -12.90
N ARG A 131 13.23 4.28 -12.39
CA ARG A 131 12.89 4.45 -10.98
C ARG A 131 11.52 3.86 -10.75
N SER A 132 11.30 3.31 -9.58
CA SER A 132 10.00 2.77 -9.19
C SER A 132 9.70 3.20 -7.76
N MET A 133 8.40 3.40 -7.54
CA MET A 133 7.71 3.54 -6.25
C MET A 133 6.79 2.31 -6.06
N GLU A 134 6.39 1.99 -4.82
CA GLU A 134 6.00 0.66 -4.28
C GLU A 134 4.51 0.26 -4.52
N PRO A 135 4.09 -1.06 -4.60
CA PRO A 135 4.07 -2.15 -3.58
C PRO A 135 5.16 -3.25 -3.70
N GLN A 136 6.08 -3.10 -4.66
CA GLN A 136 7.10 -4.10 -4.99
C GLN A 136 8.54 -3.72 -4.59
N LEU A 137 8.76 -2.70 -3.74
CA LEU A 137 10.12 -2.25 -3.36
C LEU A 137 10.91 -3.36 -2.71
N SER A 138 10.27 -4.23 -1.93
CA SER A 138 10.95 -5.39 -1.34
C SER A 138 11.55 -6.34 -2.41
N ALA A 139 10.94 -6.44 -3.59
CA ALA A 139 11.48 -7.18 -4.73
C ALA A 139 12.54 -6.35 -5.47
N ILE A 140 12.29 -5.04 -5.64
CA ILE A 140 13.20 -4.13 -6.34
C ILE A 140 14.51 -3.94 -5.58
N LYS A 141 14.47 -3.82 -4.25
CA LYS A 141 15.63 -3.76 -3.34
C LYS A 141 16.54 -4.99 -3.42
N LYS A 142 16.00 -6.15 -3.84
CA LYS A 142 16.80 -7.36 -4.08
C LYS A 142 17.52 -7.32 -5.43
N THR A 143 17.17 -6.38 -6.30
CA THR A 143 17.86 -6.21 -7.58
C THR A 143 19.27 -5.67 -7.32
N PRO A 144 20.33 -6.31 -7.85
CA PRO A 144 21.67 -5.77 -7.72
C PRO A 144 21.78 -4.37 -8.31
N GLN A 145 22.70 -3.56 -7.77
CA GLN A 145 22.96 -2.20 -8.26
C GLN A 145 21.69 -1.33 -8.21
N THR A 146 21.02 -1.28 -7.06
CA THR A 146 19.95 -0.32 -6.80
C THR A 146 20.21 0.43 -5.50
N SER A 147 19.78 1.68 -5.43
CA SER A 147 19.84 2.51 -4.23
C SER A 147 18.45 3.05 -3.92
N GLU A 148 17.94 2.75 -2.72
CA GLU A 148 16.80 3.49 -2.17
C GLU A 148 17.29 4.86 -1.72
N VAL A 149 16.77 5.92 -2.33
CA VAL A 149 17.23 7.30 -2.07
C VAL A 149 16.25 8.07 -1.20
N PHE A 150 15.01 7.60 -1.08
CA PHE A 150 13.99 8.19 -0.21
C PHE A 150 12.93 7.16 0.14
N SER A 151 12.28 7.31 1.30
CA SER A 151 11.26 6.38 1.77
C SER A 151 10.24 7.06 2.68
N SER A 152 9.06 6.44 2.81
CA SER A 152 7.97 6.95 3.65
C SER A 152 8.34 7.07 5.13
N ALA A 153 9.37 6.35 5.61
CA ALA A 153 9.93 6.53 6.95
C ALA A 153 10.47 7.96 7.20
N GLN A 154 10.74 8.73 6.13
CA GLN A 154 11.22 10.11 6.21
C GLN A 154 10.09 11.15 6.14
N VAL A 155 8.84 10.70 5.97
CA VAL A 155 7.59 11.47 5.97
C VAL A 155 6.52 10.75 6.82
N PRO A 156 6.81 10.51 8.11
CA PRO A 156 5.96 9.69 8.96
C PRO A 156 4.56 10.29 9.09
N GLY A 157 3.54 9.44 8.94
CA GLY A 157 2.13 9.83 9.06
C GLY A 157 1.54 10.59 7.86
N GLU A 158 2.31 10.87 6.80
CA GLU A 158 1.79 11.54 5.60
C GLU A 158 1.01 10.56 4.69
N LEU A 159 1.48 9.31 4.58
CA LEU A 159 0.87 8.26 3.76
C LEU A 159 0.04 7.35 4.66
N ILE A 160 -1.28 7.57 4.70
CA ILE A 160 -2.20 6.85 5.57
C ILE A 160 -3.07 5.93 4.74
N ASP A 161 -2.99 4.63 4.99
CA ASP A 161 -3.86 3.61 4.40
C ASP A 161 -5.22 3.65 5.10
N MET A 162 -6.27 3.80 4.31
CA MET A 162 -7.64 3.90 4.82
C MET A 162 -8.52 2.86 4.17
N MET A 163 -9.51 2.39 4.93
CA MET A 163 -10.72 1.83 4.34
C MET A 163 -11.74 2.96 4.20
N VAL A 164 -12.11 3.25 2.97
CA VAL A 164 -13.10 4.28 2.65
C VAL A 164 -14.38 3.66 2.11
N VAL A 165 -15.51 4.34 2.31
CA VAL A 165 -16.83 3.93 1.82
C VAL A 165 -17.52 5.14 1.20
N ASN A 166 -18.31 4.93 0.15
CA ASN A 166 -19.14 5.98 -0.42
C ASN A 166 -20.04 6.57 0.67
N THR A 167 -20.01 7.90 0.83
CA THR A 167 -20.70 8.56 1.95
C THR A 167 -22.21 8.32 1.92
N GLN A 168 -22.82 8.25 0.74
CA GLN A 168 -24.25 7.97 0.61
C GLN A 168 -24.57 6.50 0.92
N THR A 169 -23.80 5.55 0.38
CA THR A 169 -23.95 4.13 0.71
C THR A 169 -23.84 3.88 2.21
N LEU A 170 -22.89 4.55 2.89
CA LEU A 170 -22.70 4.41 4.33
C LEU A 170 -23.89 4.97 5.14
N LYS A 171 -24.49 6.08 4.69
CA LYS A 171 -25.70 6.66 5.30
C LYS A 171 -26.90 5.74 5.13
N ASP A 172 -27.07 5.17 3.95
CA ASP A 172 -28.19 4.28 3.62
C ASP A 172 -28.04 2.91 4.28
N ASN A 173 -26.80 2.46 4.49
CA ASN A 173 -26.48 1.16 5.08
C ASN A 173 -25.50 1.28 6.27
N PRO A 174 -25.87 1.88 7.41
CA PRO A 174 -24.96 2.04 8.55
C PRO A 174 -24.44 0.72 9.14
N ALA A 175 -25.17 -0.38 8.91
CA ALA A 175 -24.75 -1.71 9.30
C ALA A 175 -23.46 -2.15 8.56
N LEU A 176 -23.25 -1.70 7.32
CA LEU A 176 -22.01 -1.94 6.57
C LEU A 176 -20.81 -1.36 7.31
N GLY A 177 -20.91 -0.09 7.74
CA GLY A 177 -19.86 0.57 8.52
C GLY A 177 -19.52 -0.18 9.80
N LYS A 178 -20.54 -0.65 10.53
CA LYS A 178 -20.37 -1.45 11.75
C LYS A 178 -19.70 -2.80 11.48
N ALA A 179 -20.10 -3.50 10.43
CA ALA A 179 -19.53 -4.79 10.06
C ALA A 179 -18.05 -4.67 9.66
N LEU A 180 -17.71 -3.65 8.87
CA LEU A 180 -16.34 -3.37 8.43
C LEU A 180 -15.42 -2.99 9.60
N THR A 181 -15.86 -2.05 10.45
CA THR A 181 -15.09 -1.60 11.62
C THR A 181 -14.97 -2.70 12.69
N GLY A 182 -16.05 -3.44 12.95
CA GLY A 182 -16.05 -4.59 13.86
C GLY A 182 -15.06 -5.67 13.43
N ALA A 183 -15.14 -6.10 12.17
CA ALA A 183 -14.20 -7.08 11.62
C ALA A 183 -12.74 -6.61 11.69
N TRP A 184 -12.47 -5.33 11.45
CA TRP A 184 -11.14 -4.75 11.56
C TRP A 184 -10.58 -4.83 12.99
N PHE A 185 -11.31 -4.32 13.98
CA PHE A 185 -10.84 -4.30 15.36
C PHE A 185 -10.74 -5.70 15.97
N GLU A 186 -11.63 -6.63 15.61
CA GLU A 186 -11.49 -8.04 16.00
C GLU A 186 -10.23 -8.68 15.43
N MET A 187 -9.89 -8.38 14.17
CA MET A 187 -8.65 -8.86 13.55
C MET A 187 -7.42 -8.26 14.23
N MET A 188 -7.44 -6.96 14.54
CA MET A 188 -6.35 -6.30 15.26
C MET A 188 -6.14 -6.89 16.66
N ALA A 189 -7.21 -7.16 17.40
CA ALA A 189 -7.13 -7.80 18.71
C ALA A 189 -6.48 -9.18 18.63
N LYS A 190 -6.84 -10.00 17.63
CA LYS A 190 -6.20 -11.31 17.38
C LYS A 190 -4.71 -11.16 17.06
N MET A 191 -4.35 -10.24 16.17
CA MET A 191 -2.94 -9.99 15.82
C MET A 191 -2.09 -9.55 17.03
N GLN A 192 -2.66 -8.73 17.92
CA GLN A 192 -1.97 -8.29 19.15
C GLN A 192 -1.81 -9.41 20.17
N ALA A 193 -2.78 -10.32 20.27
CA ALA A 193 -2.73 -11.46 21.18
C ALA A 193 -1.68 -12.52 20.78
N GLY A 194 -0.92 -12.31 19.69
CA GLY A 194 0.04 -13.26 19.17
C GLY A 194 -0.59 -14.41 18.39
N ASP A 195 -1.93 -14.47 18.37
CA ASP A 195 -2.67 -15.29 17.42
C ASP A 195 -2.41 -14.74 16.03
N ARG A 196 -1.64 -15.48 15.24
CA ARG A 196 -1.47 -15.20 13.82
C ARG A 196 -2.41 -16.07 13.00
N PRO A 197 -3.73 -15.84 12.97
CA PRO A 197 -4.55 -16.48 11.96
C PRO A 197 -4.17 -15.86 10.61
N GLY A 198 -3.19 -16.47 9.91
CA GLY A 198 -2.75 -16.05 8.58
C GLY A 198 -1.24 -15.91 8.34
N ALA A 199 -0.37 -16.06 9.35
CA ALA A 199 1.09 -15.93 9.12
C ALA A 199 1.68 -16.99 8.17
N GLU A 200 0.97 -18.08 7.93
CA GLU A 200 1.37 -19.09 6.93
C GLU A 200 0.91 -18.75 5.50
N ARG A 201 -0.03 -17.81 5.31
CA ARG A 201 -0.54 -17.43 3.98
C ARG A 201 0.07 -16.17 3.40
N HIS A 202 0.56 -15.25 4.23
CA HIS A 202 1.20 -14.02 3.79
C HIS A 202 2.57 -13.87 4.48
N GLY A 203 3.61 -14.45 3.88
CA GLY A 203 5.00 -14.40 4.36
C GLY A 203 5.67 -13.02 4.23
N GLY A 204 4.95 -11.94 4.54
CA GLY A 204 5.46 -10.58 4.58
C GLY A 204 5.36 -10.01 5.99
N ARG A 205 6.48 -9.54 6.54
CA ARG A 205 6.50 -8.75 7.78
C ARG A 205 5.70 -7.46 7.51
N PHE A 206 4.51 -7.32 8.11
CA PHE A 206 3.74 -6.07 8.04
C PHE A 206 4.60 -4.95 8.66
N ARG A 207 5.03 -4.01 7.83
CA ARG A 207 5.77 -2.78 8.19
C ARG A 207 4.86 -1.55 8.09
N HIS A 208 3.57 -1.76 8.36
CA HIS A 208 2.58 -0.70 8.50
C HIS A 208 2.40 -0.44 10.00
N ARG A 209 2.43 0.84 10.41
CA ARG A 209 2.19 1.22 11.81
C ARG A 209 0.73 1.57 12.01
N PRO A 210 0.00 0.89 12.92
CA PRO A 210 -1.41 1.18 13.15
C PRO A 210 -1.63 2.63 13.59
N CYS A 211 -2.67 3.27 13.07
CA CYS A 211 -3.11 4.57 13.58
C CYS A 211 -3.96 4.37 14.84
N GLY A 212 -3.73 5.16 15.90
CA GLY A 212 -4.67 5.28 17.02
C GLY A 212 -4.55 4.28 18.18
N LEU A 213 -3.45 3.50 18.30
CA LEU A 213 -3.19 2.69 19.49
C LEU A 213 -2.38 3.48 20.54
N PRO A 214 -2.89 3.69 21.77
CA PRO A 214 -2.09 4.24 22.86
C PRO A 214 -0.99 3.24 23.27
N GLY A 215 0.28 3.65 23.19
CA GLY A 215 1.43 2.83 23.60
C GLY A 215 2.34 2.32 22.46
N ALA A 216 2.13 2.72 21.21
CA ALA A 216 3.11 2.50 20.13
C ALA A 216 4.33 3.43 20.29
N ALA A 217 5.06 3.27 21.39
CA ALA A 217 6.24 4.06 21.72
C ALA A 217 7.47 3.56 20.94
N GLU A 218 7.86 4.36 19.94
CA GLU A 218 9.21 4.85 19.59
C GLU A 218 10.47 3.95 19.61
N ASN A 219 10.57 2.78 20.27
CA ASN A 219 11.87 2.10 20.46
C ASN A 219 11.90 0.57 20.65
N ASP A 220 10.99 -0.22 20.05
CA ASP A 220 11.11 -1.70 20.17
C ASP A 220 11.97 -2.34 19.07
N PRO A 221 13.09 -3.01 19.41
CA PRO A 221 13.88 -3.77 18.45
C PRO A 221 13.18 -5.09 18.05
N PRO A 222 13.48 -5.66 16.87
CA PRO A 222 12.80 -6.85 16.39
C PRO A 222 13.19 -8.09 17.22
N VAL A 223 12.23 -8.60 17.99
CA VAL A 223 12.34 -9.90 18.68
C VAL A 223 12.40 -11.03 17.64
N LEU A 224 13.52 -11.75 17.60
CA LEU A 224 13.64 -13.05 16.94
C LEU A 224 13.14 -14.13 17.91
N ASP A 225 12.25 -15.01 17.47
CA ASP A 225 12.12 -16.32 18.12
C ASP A 225 11.93 -17.47 17.12
N ARG A 226 12.59 -18.58 17.49
CA ARG A 226 12.90 -19.80 16.78
C ARG A 226 11.73 -20.80 16.87
N ARG A 227 11.45 -21.44 15.72
CA ARG A 227 10.91 -22.80 15.48
C ARG A 227 9.98 -23.43 16.53
N ARG A 228 8.84 -23.93 16.05
CA ARG A 228 8.45 -25.36 16.19
C ARG A 228 7.36 -25.75 15.18
N ASP A 229 7.47 -27.00 14.74
CA ASP A 229 6.81 -27.64 13.60
C ASP A 229 5.36 -28.06 13.87
N ALA A 230 4.52 -28.12 12.83
CA ALA A 230 3.45 -29.09 12.67
C ALA A 230 2.98 -29.19 11.20
N ASP A 231 3.04 -30.40 10.65
CA ASP A 231 2.67 -30.80 9.28
C ASP A 231 1.16 -30.72 9.02
N VAL A 232 0.76 -30.19 7.84
CA VAL A 232 -0.48 -30.57 7.14
C VAL A 232 -0.22 -30.68 5.63
N HIS A 233 -0.74 -31.78 5.08
CA HIS A 233 -0.52 -32.37 3.76
C HIS A 233 -0.93 -31.47 2.58
N LEU A 234 -0.04 -31.37 1.58
CA LEU A 234 -0.18 -30.63 0.32
C LEU A 234 -0.80 -31.50 -0.79
N GLN A 235 -1.60 -30.90 -1.67
CA GLN A 235 -1.71 -31.33 -3.07
C GLN A 235 -1.02 -30.29 -3.99
N PRO A 236 -0.37 -30.71 -5.09
CA PRO A 236 0.65 -29.91 -5.78
C PRO A 236 0.08 -29.14 -6.97
N GLY A 237 0.35 -27.84 -7.05
CA GLY A 237 0.10 -27.07 -8.27
C GLY A 237 0.29 -25.56 -8.08
N ALA A 238 1.21 -24.99 -8.86
CA ALA A 238 1.48 -23.57 -9.08
C ALA A 238 2.26 -22.78 -8.00
N GLY A 239 3.56 -22.64 -8.25
CA GLY A 239 4.33 -21.37 -8.19
C GLY A 239 4.18 -20.49 -6.96
N LYS A 240 5.02 -20.73 -5.95
CA LYS A 240 5.21 -19.87 -4.77
C LYS A 240 5.87 -18.55 -5.18
N ASN A 241 5.18 -17.41 -4.97
CA ASN A 241 5.74 -16.08 -4.64
C ASN A 241 4.64 -15.02 -4.70
N HIS A 242 3.99 -14.68 -3.58
CA HIS A 242 3.01 -13.58 -3.52
C HIS A 242 3.07 -12.88 -2.15
N ALA A 243 3.50 -11.62 -2.13
CA ALA A 243 3.36 -10.70 -0.99
C ALA A 243 1.99 -9.98 -1.08
N ALA A 244 1.51 -9.48 0.06
CA ALA A 244 0.13 -9.13 0.36
C ALA A 244 -0.54 -8.11 -0.60
N ARG A 245 -1.86 -8.24 -0.70
CA ARG A 245 -2.74 -7.73 -1.76
C ARG A 245 -3.83 -6.85 -1.13
N GLY A 246 -4.19 -5.73 -1.75
CA GLY A 246 -5.26 -4.83 -1.31
C GLY A 246 -6.64 -5.51 -1.31
N ALA A 247 -7.48 -5.19 -0.32
CA ALA A 247 -8.79 -5.79 -0.11
C ALA A 247 -9.90 -4.72 -0.24
N VAL A 248 -10.81 -4.89 -1.19
CA VAL A 248 -11.90 -3.94 -1.52
C VAL A 248 -13.26 -4.61 -1.28
N PHE A 249 -14.30 -3.85 -0.89
CA PHE A 249 -15.52 -4.36 -0.25
C PHE A 249 -16.79 -4.10 -1.10
N VAL A 250 -17.68 -5.10 -1.13
CA VAL A 250 -19.10 -5.10 -1.54
C VAL A 250 -19.92 -5.52 -0.32
#